data_AF-A0A2G2LXY6-F1
#
_entry.id   AF-A0A2G2LXY6-F1
#
_cell.length_a   1.000
_cell.length_b   1.000
_cell.length_c   1.000
_cell.angle_alpha   90.00
_cell.angle_beta   90.00
_cell.angle_gamma   90.00
#
_symmetry.space_group_name_H-M   'P 1'
#
loop_
_entity.id
_entity.type
_entity.pdbx_description
1 polymer ?
#
loop_
_entity_poly.entity_id
_entity_poly.type
_entity_poly.pdbx_seq_one_letter_code
_entity_poly.pdbx_strand_id
1 'polypeptide(L)'
;MKRFLIALVPIILIGLLASCSTTRVLLQTAPSRPKGMPASPVLPLTTLENWQQSNVPQIKALLENTIYGTYPSGLTLQRKDQRVLEGARFDGSAKITLETLQIRNPATGVFRDVGLVIARPVGAPGDVPVIMMENFCPNTAVIPVPEVPKPQGDFMSCDGKGLMSHVFGYFFGRYISTPPIADIMRRGYALASVFPSEFIPDTPEGGVKALDQFFADQPEATRTHAIMAWAAEYSLLS
;
A
#
# COMPACT_ATOMS: atom_id res chain seq x y z
N MET A 1 2.83 -14.59 46.52
CA MET A 1 3.28 -14.30 45.14
C MET A 1 2.26 -14.68 44.07
N LYS A 2 1.74 -15.92 43.98
CA LYS A 2 0.74 -16.31 42.94
C LYS A 2 -0.54 -15.45 42.90
N ARG A 3 -1.11 -15.08 44.06
CA ARG A 3 -2.32 -14.23 44.14
C ARG A 3 -2.10 -12.79 43.66
N PHE A 4 -0.87 -12.28 43.80
CA PHE A 4 -0.50 -10.93 43.37
C PHE A 4 -0.32 -10.86 41.84
N LEU A 5 0.29 -11.91 41.25
CA LEU A 5 0.39 -12.07 39.79
C LEU A 5 -1.00 -12.22 39.14
N ILE A 6 -1.92 -12.97 39.75
CA ILE A 6 -3.30 -13.13 39.24
C ILE A 6 -4.07 -11.81 39.26
N ALA A 7 -3.85 -10.94 40.25
CA ALA A 7 -4.48 -9.62 40.31
C ALA A 7 -3.87 -8.61 39.32
N LEU A 8 -2.60 -8.80 38.93
CA LEU A 8 -1.91 -7.96 37.96
C LEU A 8 -2.35 -8.24 36.51
N VAL A 9 -2.67 -9.50 36.19
CA VAL A 9 -3.13 -9.90 34.85
C VAL A 9 -4.32 -9.07 34.35
N PRO A 10 -5.45 -8.92 35.07
CA PRO A 10 -6.57 -8.13 34.58
C PRO A 10 -6.23 -6.63 34.47
N ILE A 11 -5.38 -6.08 35.34
CA ILE A 11 -4.95 -4.68 35.28
C ILE A 11 -4.08 -4.43 34.05
N ILE A 12 -3.14 -5.33 33.75
CA ILE A 12 -2.33 -5.30 32.53
C ILE A 12 -3.22 -5.47 31.30
N LEU A 13 -4.18 -6.40 31.32
CA LEU A 13 -5.12 -6.60 30.21
C LEU A 13 -5.95 -5.34 29.95
N ILE A 14 -6.47 -4.71 31.00
CA ILE A 14 -7.24 -3.46 30.91
C ILE A 14 -6.37 -2.31 30.40
N GLY A 15 -5.12 -2.20 30.87
CA GLY A 15 -4.16 -1.20 30.38
C GLY A 15 -3.82 -1.38 28.89
N LEU A 16 -3.62 -2.62 28.44
CA LEU A 16 -3.39 -2.97 27.03
C LEU A 16 -4.63 -2.68 26.17
N LEU A 17 -5.83 -3.01 26.64
CA LEU A 17 -7.08 -2.75 25.93
C LEU A 17 -7.43 -1.25 25.87
N ALA A 18 -7.12 -0.49 26.93
CA ALA A 18 -7.30 0.96 26.95
C ALA A 18 -6.35 1.67 25.98
N SER A 19 -5.11 1.18 25.84
CA SER A 19 -4.13 1.69 24.87
C SER A 19 -4.57 1.53 23.40
N CYS A 20 -5.36 0.49 23.08
CA CYS A 20 -5.91 0.30 21.75
C CYS A 20 -7.28 0.99 21.53
N SER A 21 -7.98 1.35 22.61
CA SER A 21 -9.24 2.11 22.52
C SER A 21 -9.02 3.53 21.99
N THR A 22 -7.86 4.12 22.28
CA THR A 22 -7.46 5.39 21.68
C THR A 22 -7.27 5.25 20.17
N THR A 23 -6.99 4.10 19.59
CA THR A 23 -6.81 3.99 18.13
C THR A 23 -8.10 4.22 17.34
N ARG A 24 -9.27 3.85 17.89
CA ARG A 24 -10.58 4.25 17.35
C ARG A 24 -10.88 5.73 17.54
N VAL A 25 -10.29 6.37 18.56
CA VAL A 25 -10.41 7.82 18.83
C VAL A 25 -9.35 8.63 18.04
N LEU A 26 -8.23 8.00 17.68
CA LEU A 26 -7.07 8.57 16.96
C LEU A 26 -7.27 8.57 15.45
N LEU A 27 -8.19 7.76 14.91
CA LEU A 27 -8.86 8.06 13.65
C LEU A 27 -9.79 9.26 13.86
N GLN A 28 -9.23 10.38 14.32
CA GLN A 28 -9.90 11.66 14.30
C GLN A 28 -10.19 11.94 12.84
N THR A 29 -11.47 11.85 12.47
CA THR A 29 -11.93 12.44 11.22
C THR A 29 -11.45 13.89 11.21
N ALA A 30 -10.78 14.30 10.13
CA ALA A 30 -10.37 15.69 9.98
C ALA A 30 -11.56 16.59 10.33
N PRO A 31 -11.39 17.57 11.24
CA PRO A 31 -12.50 18.38 11.68
C PRO A 31 -13.10 19.07 10.46
N SER A 32 -14.43 19.10 10.37
CA SER A 32 -15.15 19.74 9.25
C SER A 32 -14.81 21.22 9.07
N ARG A 33 -14.19 21.82 10.09
CA ARG A 33 -13.53 23.13 10.03
C ARG A 33 -12.09 22.97 10.50
N PRO A 34 -11.09 23.26 9.64
CA PRO A 34 -9.69 23.28 10.05
C PRO A 34 -9.52 24.19 11.26
N LYS A 35 -8.85 23.69 12.30
CA LYS A 35 -8.40 24.50 13.44
C LYS A 35 -6.91 24.71 13.29
N GLY A 36 -6.44 25.94 13.45
CA GLY A 36 -5.02 26.29 13.34
C GLY A 36 -4.77 27.37 12.30
N MET A 37 -3.49 27.61 12.02
CA MET A 37 -3.09 28.57 10.99
C MET A 37 -3.60 28.11 9.62
N PRO A 38 -3.94 29.05 8.71
CA PRO A 38 -4.22 28.72 7.33
C PRO A 38 -3.08 27.90 6.72
N ALA A 39 -3.42 26.97 5.83
CA ALA A 39 -2.42 26.23 5.07
C ALA A 39 -1.50 27.22 4.33
N SER A 40 -0.20 27.00 4.45
CA SER A 40 0.83 27.81 3.81
C SER A 40 1.69 26.91 2.91
N PRO A 41 2.02 27.33 1.68
CA PRO A 41 1.61 28.59 1.06
C PRO A 41 0.11 28.60 0.70
N VAL A 42 -0.48 29.79 0.66
CA VAL A 42 -1.86 29.96 0.16
C VAL A 42 -1.87 29.55 -1.31
N LEU A 43 -2.69 28.56 -1.65
CA LEU A 43 -2.94 28.20 -3.05
C LEU A 43 -3.84 29.29 -3.67
N PRO A 44 -3.38 30.04 -4.67
CA PRO A 44 -4.19 31.10 -5.27
C PRO A 44 -5.42 30.51 -5.95
N LEU A 45 -6.57 31.19 -5.80
CA LEU A 45 -7.76 30.91 -6.60
C LEU A 45 -7.42 31.22 -8.07
N THR A 46 -7.34 30.18 -8.89
CA THR A 46 -6.86 30.24 -10.27
C THR A 46 -7.89 29.67 -11.22
N THR A 47 -7.85 30.10 -12.48
CA THR A 47 -8.60 29.43 -13.56
C THR A 47 -8.04 28.02 -13.75
N LEU A 48 -8.85 27.10 -14.29
CA LEU A 48 -8.40 25.74 -14.58
C LEU A 48 -7.12 25.73 -15.45
N GLU A 49 -7.06 26.62 -16.44
CA GLU A 49 -5.91 26.75 -17.33
C GLU A 49 -4.65 27.17 -16.56
N ASN A 50 -4.73 28.22 -15.74
CA ASN A 50 -3.60 28.68 -14.92
C ASN A 50 -3.16 27.61 -13.91
N TRP A 51 -4.13 26.93 -13.28
CA TRP A 51 -3.88 25.82 -12.37
C TRP A 51 -3.05 24.72 -13.05
N GLN A 52 -3.47 24.28 -14.24
CA GLN A 52 -2.81 23.19 -14.97
C GLN A 52 -1.44 23.58 -15.53
N GLN A 53 -1.32 24.80 -16.09
CA GLN A 53 -0.10 25.23 -16.78
C GLN A 53 0.97 25.79 -15.84
N SER A 54 0.58 26.42 -14.73
CA SER A 54 1.52 27.12 -13.83
C SER A 54 1.59 26.48 -12.44
N ASN A 55 0.46 26.30 -11.75
CA ASN A 55 0.48 25.85 -10.36
C ASN A 55 0.89 24.40 -10.20
N VAL A 56 0.34 23.48 -11.02
CA VAL A 56 0.65 22.05 -10.91
C VAL A 56 2.16 21.77 -11.11
N PRO A 57 2.84 22.29 -12.15
CA PRO A 57 4.28 22.09 -12.30
C PRO A 57 5.09 22.65 -11.12
N GLN A 58 4.74 23.83 -10.61
CA GLN A 58 5.44 24.44 -9.47
C GLN A 58 5.26 23.62 -8.19
N ILE A 59 4.04 23.16 -7.90
CA ILE A 59 3.75 22.34 -6.72
C ILE A 59 4.48 21.00 -6.81
N LYS A 60 4.44 20.34 -7.98
CA LYS A 60 5.20 19.10 -8.20
C LYS A 60 6.68 19.30 -7.95
N ALA A 61 7.27 20.33 -8.56
CA ALA A 61 8.69 20.65 -8.35
C ALA A 61 9.01 20.92 -6.86
N LEU A 62 8.15 21.63 -6.14
CA LEU A 62 8.36 21.87 -4.71
C LEU A 62 8.30 20.58 -3.90
N LEU A 63 7.32 19.72 -4.16
CA LEU A 63 7.15 18.43 -3.48
C LEU A 63 8.31 17.48 -3.77
N GLU A 64 8.76 17.40 -5.02
CA GLU A 64 9.90 16.57 -5.43
C GLU A 64 11.20 17.06 -4.78
N ASN A 65 11.47 18.37 -4.83
CA ASN A 65 12.72 18.94 -4.30
C ASN A 65 12.78 19.01 -2.77
N THR A 66 11.65 18.91 -2.06
CA THR A 66 11.60 19.19 -0.61
C THR A 66 11.14 18.00 0.22
N ILE A 67 10.25 17.14 -0.30
CA ILE A 67 9.56 16.13 0.50
C ILE A 67 9.86 14.71 0.00
N TYR A 68 9.53 14.45 -1.26
CA TYR A 68 9.42 13.08 -1.77
C TYR A 68 10.62 12.65 -2.62
N GLY A 69 11.48 13.57 -3.02
CA GLY A 69 12.54 13.30 -3.99
C GLY A 69 12.04 13.36 -5.43
N THR A 70 12.97 13.28 -6.38
CA THR A 70 12.71 13.35 -7.82
C THR A 70 11.78 12.22 -8.28
N TYR A 71 10.79 12.53 -9.13
CA TYR A 71 9.97 11.47 -9.76
C TYR A 71 10.81 10.68 -10.79
N PRO A 72 10.91 9.34 -10.68
CA PRO A 72 11.77 8.54 -11.55
C PRO A 72 11.08 8.22 -12.89
N SER A 73 11.10 9.16 -13.84
CA SER A 73 10.39 9.05 -15.13
C SER A 73 10.96 8.01 -16.11
N GLY A 74 12.17 7.51 -15.89
CA GLY A 74 12.87 6.60 -16.82
C GLY A 74 12.69 5.10 -16.55
N LEU A 75 11.86 4.72 -15.57
CA LEU A 75 11.67 3.32 -15.21
C LEU A 75 10.93 2.54 -16.30
N THR A 76 11.24 1.26 -16.41
CA THR A 76 10.55 0.34 -17.34
C THR A 76 9.93 -0.82 -16.58
N LEU A 77 8.78 -1.29 -17.09
CA LEU A 77 8.03 -2.42 -16.55
C LEU A 77 8.02 -3.56 -17.57
N GLN A 78 8.38 -4.76 -17.12
CA GLN A 78 8.29 -5.98 -17.93
C GLN A 78 7.49 -7.05 -17.19
N ARG A 79 6.43 -7.58 -17.81
CA ARG A 79 5.75 -8.78 -17.30
C ARG A 79 6.64 -10.00 -17.53
N LYS A 80 6.97 -10.70 -16.44
CA LYS A 80 7.81 -11.92 -16.43
C LYS A 80 6.98 -13.18 -16.50
N ASP A 81 5.88 -13.20 -15.75
CA ASP A 81 4.96 -14.33 -15.67
C ASP A 81 3.52 -13.83 -15.48
N GLN A 82 2.56 -14.62 -15.95
CA GLN A 82 1.14 -14.43 -15.69
C GLN A 82 0.46 -15.79 -15.59
N ARG A 83 -0.29 -15.98 -14.50
CA ARG A 83 -1.01 -17.23 -14.24
C ARG A 83 -2.39 -16.95 -13.69
N VAL A 84 -3.41 -17.48 -14.36
CA VAL A 84 -4.75 -17.56 -13.81
C VAL A 84 -4.81 -18.76 -12.87
N LEU A 85 -5.30 -18.56 -11.66
CA LEU A 85 -5.52 -19.63 -10.69
C LEU A 85 -6.85 -20.31 -10.99
N GLU A 86 -6.80 -21.35 -11.82
CA GLU A 86 -7.97 -22.15 -12.17
C GLU A 86 -8.57 -22.83 -10.94
N GLY A 87 -9.87 -22.65 -10.73
CA GLY A 87 -10.59 -23.23 -9.58
C GLY A 87 -10.42 -22.47 -8.26
N ALA A 88 -9.35 -21.70 -8.07
CA ALA A 88 -9.17 -20.86 -6.89
C ALA A 88 -10.09 -19.63 -6.99
N ARG A 89 -10.97 -19.47 -6.00
CA ARG A 89 -11.92 -18.35 -5.95
C ARG A 89 -11.91 -17.74 -4.58
N PHE A 90 -11.89 -16.40 -4.52
CA PHE A 90 -12.21 -15.71 -3.28
C PHE A 90 -13.72 -15.85 -3.03
N ASP A 91 -14.11 -16.73 -2.11
CA ASP A 91 -15.50 -17.04 -1.74
C ASP A 91 -16.43 -17.29 -2.94
N GLY A 92 -15.90 -17.88 -4.02
CA GLY A 92 -16.66 -18.13 -5.26
C GLY A 92 -16.90 -16.90 -6.15
N SER A 93 -16.58 -15.69 -5.68
CA SER A 93 -16.96 -14.40 -6.30
C SER A 93 -15.97 -13.87 -7.33
N ALA A 94 -14.69 -14.23 -7.23
CA ALA A 94 -13.62 -13.73 -8.08
C ALA A 94 -12.80 -14.85 -8.74
N LYS A 95 -12.37 -14.62 -9.98
CA LYS A 95 -11.22 -15.30 -10.60
C LYS A 95 -9.95 -14.55 -10.22
N ILE A 96 -8.89 -15.28 -9.88
CA ILE A 96 -7.62 -14.68 -9.46
C ILE A 96 -6.57 -14.86 -10.56
N THR A 97 -5.93 -13.76 -10.94
CA THR A 97 -4.73 -13.75 -11.79
C THR A 97 -3.56 -13.28 -10.97
N LEU A 98 -2.45 -13.98 -11.07
CA LEU A 98 -1.15 -13.58 -10.52
C LEU A 98 -0.27 -13.09 -11.65
N GLU A 99 0.41 -11.97 -11.46
CA GLU A 99 1.46 -11.50 -12.36
C GLU A 99 2.74 -11.25 -11.57
N THR A 100 3.87 -11.65 -12.15
CA THR A 100 5.19 -11.23 -11.69
C THR A 100 5.70 -10.18 -12.65
N LEU A 101 5.97 -8.99 -12.15
CA LEU A 101 6.38 -7.83 -12.93
C LEU A 101 7.79 -7.43 -12.51
N GLN A 102 8.60 -7.02 -13.47
CA GLN A 102 9.95 -6.54 -13.22
C GLN A 102 10.01 -5.04 -13.51
N ILE A 103 10.32 -4.27 -12.47
CA ILE A 103 10.60 -2.84 -12.57
C ILE A 103 12.11 -2.68 -12.69
N ARG A 104 12.56 -1.96 -13.73
CA ARG A 104 13.98 -1.72 -14.00
C ARG A 104 14.26 -0.23 -14.06
N ASN A 105 15.38 0.20 -13.48
CA ASN A 105 15.99 1.48 -13.76
C ASN A 105 17.08 1.28 -14.83
N PRO A 106 16.86 1.72 -16.08
CA PRO A 106 17.87 1.59 -17.14
C PRO A 106 19.18 2.34 -16.84
N ALA A 107 19.14 3.43 -16.08
CA ALA A 107 20.31 4.24 -15.77
C ALA A 107 21.30 3.53 -14.83
N THR A 108 20.80 2.72 -13.89
CA THR A 108 21.62 1.94 -12.95
C THR A 108 21.75 0.47 -13.36
N GLY A 109 20.88 -0.03 -14.24
CA GLY A 109 20.78 -1.43 -14.61
C GLY A 109 20.11 -2.31 -13.53
N VAL A 110 19.78 -1.76 -12.37
CA VAL A 110 19.15 -2.45 -11.25
C VAL A 110 17.68 -2.74 -11.58
N PHE A 111 17.19 -3.88 -11.12
CA PHE A 111 15.79 -4.27 -11.23
C PHE A 111 15.26 -4.87 -9.94
N ARG A 112 13.94 -4.88 -9.80
CA ARG A 112 13.18 -5.48 -8.71
C ARG A 112 11.97 -6.21 -9.30
N ASP A 113 11.67 -7.38 -8.79
CA ASP A 113 10.46 -8.11 -9.16
C ASP A 113 9.38 -7.81 -8.11
N VAL A 114 8.15 -7.55 -8.55
CA VAL A 114 6.99 -7.24 -7.73
C VAL A 114 5.82 -8.13 -8.12
N GLY A 115 5.01 -8.54 -7.14
CA GLY A 115 3.81 -9.34 -7.34
C GLY A 115 2.56 -8.48 -7.48
N LEU A 116 1.81 -8.68 -8.56
CA LEU A 116 0.48 -8.12 -8.75
C LEU A 116 -0.56 -9.23 -8.68
N VAL A 117 -1.57 -9.05 -7.82
CA VAL A 117 -2.72 -9.97 -7.75
C VAL A 117 -3.97 -9.26 -8.21
N ILE A 118 -4.63 -9.80 -9.23
CA ILE A 118 -5.85 -9.26 -9.82
C ILE A 118 -7.02 -10.20 -9.49
N ALA A 119 -7.95 -9.73 -8.66
CA ALA A 119 -9.23 -10.38 -8.43
C ALA A 119 -10.29 -9.76 -9.34
N ARG A 120 -10.93 -10.60 -10.16
CA ARG A 120 -11.89 -10.15 -11.16
C ARG A 120 -13.23 -10.86 -11.00
N PRO A 121 -14.39 -10.18 -11.18
CA PRO A 121 -15.68 -10.82 -10.96
C PRO A 121 -15.90 -11.99 -11.92
N VAL A 122 -16.43 -13.09 -11.39
CA VAL A 122 -16.79 -14.26 -12.21
C VAL A 122 -17.89 -13.87 -13.20
N GLY A 123 -17.71 -14.23 -14.48
CA GLY A 123 -18.69 -13.96 -15.53
C GLY A 123 -18.69 -12.52 -16.06
N ALA A 124 -17.79 -11.65 -15.58
CA ALA A 124 -17.69 -10.29 -16.06
C ALA A 124 -17.17 -10.20 -17.52
N PRO A 125 -17.68 -9.23 -18.32
CA PRO A 125 -17.22 -8.97 -19.69
C PRO A 125 -15.75 -8.52 -19.72
N GLY A 126 -15.06 -8.71 -20.85
CA GLY A 126 -13.62 -8.50 -21.06
C GLY A 126 -13.02 -7.29 -20.34
N ASP A 127 -13.65 -6.13 -20.40
CA ASP A 127 -13.19 -4.91 -19.72
C ASP A 127 -14.10 -4.57 -18.53
N VAL A 128 -13.49 -4.41 -17.36
CA VAL A 128 -14.16 -3.93 -16.14
C VAL A 128 -13.30 -2.84 -15.50
N PRO A 129 -13.91 -1.83 -14.85
CA PRO A 129 -13.15 -0.85 -14.08
C PRO A 129 -12.35 -1.55 -12.97
N VAL A 130 -11.11 -1.11 -12.77
CA VAL A 130 -10.18 -1.67 -11.79
C VAL A 130 -10.00 -0.68 -10.64
N ILE A 131 -10.15 -1.17 -9.42
CA ILE A 131 -9.66 -0.48 -8.23
C ILE A 131 -8.26 -1.03 -7.96
N MET A 132 -7.24 -0.21 -8.07
CA MET A 132 -5.87 -0.59 -7.72
C MET A 132 -5.51 -0.07 -6.33
N MET A 133 -4.94 -0.95 -5.51
CA MET A 133 -4.58 -0.67 -4.12
C MET A 133 -3.16 -1.15 -3.82
N GLU A 134 -2.41 -0.29 -3.13
CA GLU A 134 -1.17 -0.64 -2.45
C GLU A 134 -1.46 -1.10 -1.03
N ASN A 135 -0.79 -2.18 -0.63
CA ASN A 135 -1.02 -2.83 0.65
C ASN A 135 0.10 -2.56 1.66
N PHE A 136 -0.24 -2.48 2.94
CA PHE A 136 0.76 -2.55 4.02
C PHE A 136 1.20 -3.98 4.34
N CYS A 137 0.39 -4.96 3.93
CA CYS A 137 0.61 -6.37 4.18
C CYS A 137 0.82 -7.11 2.85
N PRO A 138 1.56 -8.22 2.86
CA PRO A 138 1.70 -9.08 1.69
C PRO A 138 0.38 -9.42 1.01
N ASN A 139 0.39 -9.56 -0.33
CA ASN A 139 -0.80 -9.91 -1.11
C ASN A 139 -1.52 -11.16 -0.59
N THR A 140 -0.82 -12.11 0.03
CA THR A 140 -1.41 -13.30 0.67
C THR A 140 -2.33 -13.01 1.85
N ALA A 141 -2.12 -11.89 2.54
CA ALA A 141 -3.00 -11.44 3.62
C ALA A 141 -4.21 -10.67 3.06
N VAL A 142 -4.00 -9.92 1.98
CA VAL A 142 -5.03 -9.09 1.36
C VAL A 142 -6.02 -9.90 0.54
N ILE A 143 -5.52 -10.87 -0.22
CA ILE A 143 -6.32 -11.83 -0.99
C ILE A 143 -5.98 -13.21 -0.44
N PRO A 144 -6.64 -13.65 0.66
CA PRO A 144 -6.33 -14.89 1.37
C PRO A 144 -6.81 -16.14 0.62
N VAL A 145 -6.28 -16.34 -0.58
CA VAL A 145 -6.41 -17.53 -1.40
C VAL A 145 -5.11 -18.33 -1.24
N PRO A 146 -5.14 -19.61 -0.84
CA PRO A 146 -3.94 -20.39 -0.49
C PRO A 146 -2.83 -20.41 -1.56
N GLU A 147 -3.22 -20.29 -2.83
CA GLU A 147 -2.34 -20.33 -3.99
C GLU A 147 -1.63 -19.00 -4.29
N VAL A 148 -2.00 -17.90 -3.62
CA VAL A 148 -1.27 -16.63 -3.70
C VAL A 148 0.08 -16.82 -3.00
N PRO A 149 1.21 -16.52 -3.68
CA PRO A 149 2.54 -16.75 -3.11
C PRO A 149 2.86 -15.71 -2.04
N LYS A 150 3.55 -16.16 -0.98
CA LYS A 150 4.15 -15.23 -0.03
C LYS A 150 5.34 -14.53 -0.68
N PRO A 151 5.52 -13.21 -0.45
CA PRO A 151 6.67 -12.49 -0.96
C PRO A 151 7.96 -13.04 -0.32
N GLN A 152 9.07 -12.92 -1.04
CA GLN A 152 10.38 -13.32 -0.53
C GLN A 152 10.92 -12.23 0.41
N GLY A 153 11.18 -12.59 1.67
CA GLY A 153 11.74 -11.66 2.66
C GLY A 153 11.12 -11.83 4.04
N ASP A 154 11.62 -11.06 5.00
CA ASP A 154 11.05 -10.98 6.35
C ASP A 154 10.13 -9.76 6.43
N PHE A 155 8.85 -9.98 6.22
CA PHE A 155 7.82 -8.96 6.31
C PHE A 155 6.90 -9.26 7.49
N MET A 156 6.28 -8.21 8.04
CA MET A 156 5.27 -8.38 9.07
C MET A 156 4.16 -9.34 8.59
N SER A 157 3.91 -10.41 9.34
CA SER A 157 2.81 -11.33 9.03
C SER A 157 1.48 -10.69 9.40
N CYS A 158 0.64 -10.44 8.40
CA CYS A 158 -0.75 -10.03 8.58
C CYS A 158 -1.73 -11.15 8.21
N ASP A 159 -1.30 -12.42 8.27
CA ASP A 159 -2.06 -13.59 7.78
C ASP A 159 -3.35 -13.89 8.56
N GLY A 160 -3.72 -13.01 9.49
CA GLY A 160 -4.96 -13.11 10.26
C GLY A 160 -4.94 -14.24 11.28
N LYS A 161 -3.78 -14.85 11.58
CA LYS A 161 -3.68 -15.95 12.54
C LYS A 161 -3.24 -15.46 13.92
N GLY A 162 -3.66 -16.22 14.93
CA GLY A 162 -3.28 -16.00 16.32
C GLY A 162 -4.11 -14.96 17.07
N LEU A 163 -3.86 -14.86 18.38
CA LEU A 163 -4.62 -14.01 19.30
C LEU A 163 -4.59 -12.53 18.89
N MET A 164 -3.44 -12.06 18.38
CA MET A 164 -3.27 -10.67 17.95
C MET A 164 -4.17 -10.32 16.76
N SER A 165 -4.43 -11.24 15.84
CA SER A 165 -5.36 -11.00 14.72
C SER A 165 -6.78 -10.69 15.21
N HIS A 166 -7.27 -11.42 16.23
CA HIS A 166 -8.58 -11.14 16.81
C HIS A 166 -8.64 -9.78 17.51
N VAL A 167 -7.56 -9.40 18.19
CA VAL A 167 -7.42 -8.07 18.80
C VAL A 167 -7.45 -6.99 17.72
N PHE A 168 -6.63 -7.12 16.68
CA PHE A 168 -6.61 -6.18 15.55
C PHE A 168 -7.97 -6.08 14.86
N GLY A 169 -8.63 -7.21 14.57
CA GLY A 169 -9.96 -7.24 13.97
C GLY A 169 -11.04 -6.59 14.84
N TYR A 170 -10.96 -6.70 16.17
CA TYR A 170 -11.88 -6.02 17.09
C TYR A 170 -11.71 -4.49 17.04
N PHE A 171 -10.47 -4.01 17.10
CA PHE A 171 -10.20 -2.57 17.16
C PHE A 171 -10.37 -1.88 15.80
N PHE A 172 -9.75 -2.43 14.75
CA PHE A 172 -9.69 -1.84 13.42
C PHE A 172 -10.79 -2.31 12.47
N GLY A 173 -11.54 -3.35 12.87
CA GLY A 173 -12.65 -3.88 12.09
C GLY A 173 -12.24 -5.00 11.13
N ARG A 174 -13.26 -5.65 10.56
CA ARG A 174 -13.11 -6.85 9.73
C ARG A 174 -12.32 -6.67 8.42
N TYR A 175 -12.12 -5.43 7.99
CA TYR A 175 -11.43 -5.10 6.73
C TYR A 175 -10.02 -4.56 6.91
N ILE A 176 -9.42 -4.76 8.08
CA ILE A 176 -8.08 -4.27 8.39
C ILE A 176 -6.99 -4.83 7.46
N SER A 177 -7.07 -6.12 7.13
CA SER A 177 -6.10 -6.78 6.23
C SER A 177 -6.68 -7.09 4.85
N THR A 178 -7.97 -7.43 4.79
CA THR A 178 -8.64 -7.88 3.56
C THR A 178 -9.75 -6.89 3.23
N PRO A 179 -9.74 -6.22 2.07
CA PRO A 179 -10.80 -5.31 1.67
C PRO A 179 -12.12 -6.06 1.43
N PRO A 180 -13.27 -5.36 1.26
CA PRO A 180 -14.56 -5.98 0.96
C PRO A 180 -14.63 -6.56 -0.48
N ILE A 181 -13.79 -7.55 -0.80
CA ILE A 181 -13.62 -8.11 -2.16
C ILE A 181 -14.96 -8.56 -2.74
N ALA A 182 -15.77 -9.31 -1.99
CA ALA A 182 -17.07 -9.78 -2.47
C ALA A 182 -18.03 -8.63 -2.84
N ASP A 183 -17.96 -7.50 -2.13
CA ASP A 183 -18.79 -6.33 -2.41
C ASP A 183 -18.28 -5.56 -3.64
N ILE A 184 -16.95 -5.47 -3.78
CA ILE A 184 -16.28 -4.89 -4.96
C ILE A 184 -16.67 -5.71 -6.21
N MET A 185 -16.55 -7.04 -6.15
CA MET A 185 -16.90 -7.94 -7.26
C MET A 185 -18.38 -7.83 -7.62
N ARG A 186 -19.28 -7.81 -6.62
CA ARG A 186 -20.73 -7.68 -6.83
C ARG A 186 -21.12 -6.35 -7.48
N ARG A 187 -20.31 -5.30 -7.31
CA ARG A 187 -20.48 -4.01 -7.98
C ARG A 187 -19.85 -3.94 -9.38
N GLY A 188 -19.22 -5.02 -9.85
CA GLY A 188 -18.66 -5.12 -11.19
C GLY A 188 -17.25 -4.54 -11.35
N TYR A 189 -16.54 -4.31 -10.26
CA TYR A 189 -15.15 -3.85 -10.29
C TYR A 189 -14.18 -5.02 -10.15
N ALA A 190 -13.06 -4.97 -10.86
CA ALA A 190 -11.88 -5.75 -10.50
C ALA A 190 -11.10 -5.04 -9.38
N LEU A 191 -10.32 -5.83 -8.62
CA LEU A 191 -9.39 -5.35 -7.62
C LEU A 191 -7.98 -5.79 -8.02
N ALA A 192 -7.09 -4.84 -8.20
CA ALA A 192 -5.66 -5.06 -8.37
C ALA A 192 -4.94 -4.72 -7.07
N SER A 193 -4.08 -5.61 -6.60
CA SER A 193 -3.44 -5.53 -5.29
C SER A 193 -1.94 -5.74 -5.44
N VAL A 194 -1.16 -4.77 -4.96
CA VAL A 194 0.29 -4.77 -5.01
C VAL A 194 0.86 -4.50 -3.62
N PHE A 195 2.00 -5.13 -3.29
CA PHE A 195 2.70 -4.93 -2.04
C PHE A 195 3.97 -4.08 -2.28
N PRO A 196 3.91 -2.74 -2.10
CA PRO A 196 5.00 -1.83 -2.48
C PRO A 196 6.34 -2.09 -1.78
N SER A 197 6.32 -2.79 -0.64
CA SER A 197 7.54 -3.22 0.04
C SER A 197 8.35 -4.29 -0.71
N GLU A 198 7.78 -4.94 -1.74
CA GLU A 198 8.58 -5.76 -2.68
C GLU A 198 9.47 -4.89 -3.57
N PHE A 199 9.03 -3.67 -3.91
CA PHE A 199 9.84 -2.72 -4.65
C PHE A 199 10.88 -2.04 -3.74
N ILE A 200 10.41 -1.25 -2.78
CA ILE A 200 11.23 -0.56 -1.76
C ILE A 200 10.72 -0.94 -0.37
N PRO A 201 11.50 -1.69 0.44
CA PRO A 201 11.07 -2.14 1.75
C PRO A 201 10.70 -0.99 2.70
N ASP A 202 9.59 -1.13 3.43
CA ASP A 202 9.19 -0.20 4.50
C ASP A 202 9.94 -0.49 5.82
N THR A 203 11.27 -0.46 5.75
CA THR A 203 12.16 -0.53 6.92
C THR A 203 13.27 0.50 6.75
N PRO A 204 13.77 1.12 7.84
CA PRO A 204 14.83 2.12 7.73
C PRO A 204 16.06 1.59 6.97
N GLU A 205 16.55 0.41 7.33
CA GLU A 205 17.77 -0.15 6.74
C GLU A 205 17.52 -0.72 5.33
N GLY A 206 16.43 -1.48 5.15
CA GLY A 206 16.10 -2.11 3.88
C GLY A 206 15.70 -1.10 2.81
N GLY A 207 14.90 -0.10 3.20
CA GLY A 207 14.42 0.97 2.33
C GLY A 207 15.55 1.87 1.84
N VAL A 208 16.38 2.39 2.75
CA VAL A 208 17.53 3.25 2.38
C VAL A 208 18.48 2.50 1.44
N LYS A 209 18.86 1.26 1.78
CA LYS A 209 19.72 0.45 0.92
C LYS A 209 19.10 0.22 -0.46
N ALA A 210 17.79 -0.03 -0.53
CA ALA A 210 17.10 -0.24 -1.78
C ALA A 210 17.11 1.03 -2.66
N LEU A 211 16.80 2.19 -2.07
CA LEU A 211 16.77 3.47 -2.77
C LEU A 211 18.17 3.87 -3.26
N ASP A 212 19.20 3.73 -2.43
CA ASP A 212 20.58 4.08 -2.77
C ASP A 212 21.13 3.23 -3.92
N GLN A 213 20.72 1.96 -4.00
CA GLN A 213 21.10 1.09 -5.10
C GLN A 213 20.27 1.37 -6.37
N PHE A 214 18.95 1.48 -6.22
CA PHE A 214 18.04 1.55 -7.36
C PHE A 214 18.10 2.90 -8.07
N PHE A 215 18.28 3.99 -7.31
CA PHE A 215 18.34 5.38 -7.79
C PHE A 215 19.73 6.02 -7.57
N ALA A 216 20.79 5.20 -7.65
CA ALA A 216 22.18 5.64 -7.52
C ALA A 216 22.60 6.70 -8.57
N ASP A 217 21.88 6.76 -9.70
CA ASP A 217 22.08 7.74 -10.76
C ASP A 217 21.61 9.15 -10.39
N GLN A 218 20.80 9.29 -9.33
CA GLN A 218 20.27 10.57 -8.88
C GLN A 218 21.15 11.22 -7.80
N PRO A 219 21.25 12.57 -7.79
CA PRO A 219 21.91 13.30 -6.71
C PRO A 219 21.27 13.00 -5.36
N GLU A 220 22.10 12.78 -4.33
CA GLU A 220 21.62 12.38 -2.99
C GLU A 220 20.60 13.37 -2.40
N ALA A 221 20.84 14.67 -2.55
CA ALA A 221 19.98 15.72 -1.99
C ALA A 221 18.54 15.72 -2.53
N THR A 222 18.30 15.15 -3.70
CA THR A 222 17.00 15.12 -4.39
C THR A 222 16.62 13.72 -4.84
N ARG A 223 17.27 12.68 -4.32
CA ARG A 223 17.05 11.29 -4.73
C ARG A 223 15.61 10.89 -4.41
N THR A 224 15.02 10.06 -5.27
CA THR A 224 13.71 9.44 -5.04
C THR A 224 13.66 8.82 -3.63
N HIS A 225 12.64 9.17 -2.84
CA HIS A 225 12.38 8.53 -1.54
C HIS A 225 11.31 7.43 -1.66
N ALA A 226 11.11 6.63 -0.60
CA ALA A 226 10.21 5.47 -0.62
C ALA A 226 8.79 5.79 -1.12
N ILE A 227 8.17 6.87 -0.62
CA ILE A 227 6.82 7.26 -1.04
C ILE A 227 6.76 7.61 -2.53
N MET A 228 7.78 8.30 -3.07
CA MET A 228 7.84 8.61 -4.50
C MET A 228 8.09 7.36 -5.34
N ALA A 229 8.91 6.43 -4.84
CA ALA A 229 9.16 5.16 -5.51
C ALA A 229 7.87 4.32 -5.59
N TRP A 230 7.11 4.20 -4.50
CA TRP A 230 5.82 3.51 -4.49
C TRP A 230 4.80 4.19 -5.41
N ALA A 231 4.73 5.53 -5.42
CA ALA A 231 3.89 6.26 -6.37
C ALA A 231 4.27 6.02 -7.84
N ALA A 232 5.57 5.89 -8.14
CA ALA A 232 6.05 5.55 -9.48
C ALA A 232 5.73 4.09 -9.84
N GLU A 233 5.86 3.15 -8.91
CA GLU A 233 5.39 1.77 -9.05
C GLU A 233 3.89 1.75 -9.40
N TYR A 234 3.04 2.40 -8.59
CA TYR A 234 1.61 2.49 -8.86
C TYR A 234 1.32 3.01 -10.29
N SER A 235 2.02 4.08 -10.68
CA SER A 235 1.85 4.71 -12.00
C SER A 235 2.30 3.84 -13.16
N LEU A 236 3.29 2.95 -12.96
CA LEU A 236 3.73 1.99 -13.97
C LEU A 236 2.73 0.85 -14.16
N LEU A 237 1.96 0.51 -13.12
CA LEU A 237 1.02 -0.59 -13.12
C LEU A 237 -0.38 -0.19 -13.67
N SER A 238 -0.71 1.10 -13.63
CA SER A 238 -2.00 1.68 -14.06
C SER A 238 -2.03 2.02 -15.55
#